data_AF-A0A250V754-F1
#
_entry.id   AF-A0A250V754-F1
#
_cell.length_a   1.000
_cell.length_b   1.000
_cell.length_c   1.000
_cell.angle_alpha   90.00
_cell.angle_beta   90.00
_cell.angle_gamma   90.00
#
_symmetry.space_group_name_H-M   'P 1'
#
loop_
_entity.id
_entity.type
_entity.pdbx_description
1 polymer ?
#
loop_
_entity_poly.entity_id
_entity_poly.type
_entity_poly.pdbx_seq_one_letter_code
_entity_poly.pdbx_strand_id
1 'polypeptide(L)'
;MNTGMTSRPGWRDARRGSVRQVALHLGAMHLSGVILLCSFLIPPAWALDAYGAAPVSDPSADVPPFAILASMLFACVAFHVLVQIPSGLLGTWLGRNHSGLIGYASALVVAGVLTALVLRVALHSEDVSLWADLMARGSVGLAGYAWVSRRRVRAA
;
A
#
# COMPACT_ATOMS: atom_id res chain seq x y z
N MET A 1 -29.74 -33.07 35.48
CA MET A 1 -28.65 -32.84 34.51
C MET A 1 -29.19 -31.90 33.45
N ASN A 2 -28.85 -30.61 33.53
CA ASN A 2 -29.34 -29.59 32.58
C ASN A 2 -28.23 -29.31 31.57
N THR A 3 -28.52 -29.57 30.31
CA THR A 3 -27.60 -29.45 29.17
C THR A 3 -27.34 -27.97 28.88
N GLY A 4 -26.06 -27.61 28.88
CA GLY A 4 -25.62 -26.25 28.61
C GLY A 4 -26.10 -25.77 27.23
N MET A 5 -27.05 -24.83 27.23
CA MET A 5 -27.33 -23.98 26.08
C MET A 5 -26.08 -23.15 25.81
N THR A 6 -25.26 -23.61 24.88
CA THR A 6 -24.22 -22.80 24.26
C THR A 6 -24.94 -21.70 23.47
N SER A 7 -24.95 -20.49 24.02
CA SER A 7 -25.48 -19.30 23.38
C SER A 7 -24.73 -19.07 22.07
N ARG A 8 -25.33 -19.52 20.96
CA ARG A 8 -24.86 -19.15 19.62
C ARG A 8 -24.86 -17.62 19.53
N PRO A 9 -23.77 -16.98 19.11
CA PRO A 9 -23.75 -15.53 18.97
C PRO A 9 -24.93 -15.08 18.12
N GLY A 10 -25.73 -14.15 18.65
CA GLY A 10 -26.92 -13.68 17.98
C GLY A 10 -26.52 -13.10 16.62
N TRP A 11 -27.36 -13.30 15.60
CA TRP A 11 -27.10 -12.81 14.24
C TRP A 11 -26.73 -11.30 14.16
N ARG A 12 -27.13 -10.51 15.16
CA ARG A 12 -26.76 -9.10 15.32
C ARG A 12 -25.31 -8.91 15.75
N ASP A 13 -24.77 -9.79 16.60
CA ASP A 13 -23.37 -9.78 17.04
C ASP A 13 -22.43 -10.23 15.92
N ALA A 14 -22.86 -11.22 15.13
CA ALA A 14 -22.15 -11.64 13.92
C ALA A 14 -22.05 -10.50 12.87
N ARG A 15 -23.13 -9.74 12.66
CA ARG A 15 -23.09 -8.55 11.78
C ARG A 15 -22.24 -7.43 12.34
N ARG A 16 -22.31 -7.14 13.64
CA ARG A 16 -21.46 -6.13 14.29
C ARG A 16 -19.98 -6.48 14.18
N GLY A 17 -19.62 -7.76 14.34
CA GLY A 17 -18.26 -8.27 14.10
C GLY A 17 -17.81 -8.04 12.66
N SER A 18 -18.65 -8.39 11.68
CA SER A 18 -18.36 -8.22 10.25
C SER A 18 -18.20 -6.75 9.84
N VAL A 19 -19.15 -5.87 10.23
CA VAL A 19 -19.09 -4.44 9.89
C VAL A 19 -17.87 -3.76 10.50
N ARG A 20 -17.54 -4.10 11.76
CA ARG A 20 -16.34 -3.58 12.44
C ARG A 20 -15.06 -4.07 11.77
N GLN A 21 -15.02 -5.33 11.30
CA GLN A 21 -13.89 -5.89 10.58
C GLN A 21 -13.67 -5.22 9.21
N VAL A 22 -14.75 -4.96 8.47
CA VAL A 22 -14.74 -4.23 7.19
C VAL A 22 -14.30 -2.79 7.38
N ALA A 23 -14.92 -2.04 8.29
CA ALA A 23 -14.59 -0.64 8.55
C ALA A 23 -13.12 -0.46 8.96
N LEU A 24 -12.60 -1.38 9.77
CA LEU A 24 -11.21 -1.35 10.16
C LEU A 24 -10.28 -1.74 8.98
N HIS A 25 -10.64 -2.71 8.13
CA HIS A 25 -9.85 -3.07 6.95
C HIS A 25 -9.75 -1.88 5.98
N LEU A 26 -10.88 -1.20 5.77
CA LEU A 26 -10.96 0.05 5.02
C LEU A 26 -10.06 1.13 5.67
N GLY A 27 -10.16 1.32 6.99
CA GLY A 27 -9.31 2.27 7.72
C GLY A 27 -7.82 1.96 7.63
N ALA A 28 -7.42 0.68 7.67
CA ALA A 28 -6.03 0.26 7.51
C ALA A 28 -5.52 0.46 6.08
N MET A 29 -6.39 0.26 5.07
CA MET A 29 -6.09 0.55 3.66
C MET A 29 -5.92 2.05 3.43
N HIS A 30 -6.78 2.89 4.01
CA HIS A 30 -6.63 4.35 3.91
C HIS A 30 -5.41 4.86 4.67
N LEU A 31 -5.09 4.30 5.85
CA LEU A 31 -3.89 4.66 6.59
C LEU A 31 -2.62 4.32 5.79
N SER A 32 -2.59 3.16 5.12
CA SER A 32 -1.44 2.79 4.29
C SER A 32 -1.29 3.71 3.07
N GLY A 33 -2.40 4.20 2.52
CA GLY A 33 -2.43 5.25 1.50
C GLY A 33 -1.96 6.62 2.00
N VAL A 34 -2.31 6.99 3.24
CA VAL A 34 -1.81 8.24 3.87
C VAL A 34 -0.31 8.15 4.12
N ILE A 35 0.20 7.01 4.60
CA ILE A 35 1.64 6.79 4.79
C ILE A 35 2.37 6.88 3.45
N LEU A 36 1.80 6.30 2.39
CA LEU A 36 2.35 6.40 1.04
C LEU A 36 2.37 7.86 0.57
N LEU A 37 1.26 8.58 0.72
CA LEU A 37 1.17 10.01 0.39
C LEU A 37 2.23 10.84 1.12
N CYS A 38 2.40 10.60 2.43
CA CYS A 38 3.44 11.27 3.21
C CYS A 38 4.86 10.94 2.71
N SER A 39 5.11 9.73 2.23
CA SER A 39 6.40 9.40 1.63
C SER A 39 6.64 10.19 0.33
N PHE A 40 5.60 10.40 -0.49
CA PHE A 40 5.66 11.21 -1.71
C PHE A 40 5.71 12.72 -1.47
N LEU A 41 5.57 13.21 -0.23
CA LEU A 41 5.86 14.62 0.08
C LEU A 41 7.35 14.94 0.03
N ILE A 42 8.23 13.93 0.12
CA ILE A 42 9.66 14.08 -0.09
C ILE A 42 9.96 13.64 -1.53
N PRO A 43 10.37 14.57 -2.42
CA PRO A 43 10.73 14.24 -3.79
C PRO A 43 11.84 13.20 -3.81
N PRO A 44 11.68 12.10 -4.57
CA PRO A 44 12.75 11.13 -4.71
C PRO A 44 13.91 11.72 -5.52
N ALA A 45 15.12 11.26 -5.25
CA ALA A 45 16.34 11.78 -5.89
C ALA A 45 16.26 11.75 -7.43
N TRP A 46 15.72 10.68 -8.01
CA TRP A 46 15.53 10.58 -9.47
C TRP A 46 14.61 11.66 -10.05
N ALA A 47 13.62 12.14 -9.30
CA ALA A 47 12.73 13.22 -9.77
C ALA A 47 13.45 14.58 -9.74
N LEU A 48 14.33 14.78 -8.76
CA LEU A 48 15.18 15.96 -8.65
C LEU A 48 16.28 15.94 -9.72
N ASP A 49 16.88 14.78 -9.98
CA ASP A 49 17.91 14.60 -11.00
C ASP A 49 17.34 14.80 -12.41
N ALA A 50 16.15 14.25 -12.70
CA ALA A 50 15.45 14.48 -13.97
C ALA A 50 15.11 15.97 -14.18
N TYR A 51 14.79 16.70 -13.11
CA TYR A 51 14.55 18.14 -13.18
C TYR A 51 15.85 18.94 -13.35
N GLY A 52 16.92 18.55 -12.66
CA GLY A 52 18.23 19.22 -12.73
C GLY A 52 19.04 18.92 -13.99
N ALA A 53 18.69 17.87 -14.75
CA ALA A 53 19.39 17.46 -15.96
C ALA A 53 18.89 18.14 -17.25
N ALA A 54 17.77 18.87 -17.20
CA ALA A 54 17.24 19.58 -18.37
C ALA A 54 18.20 20.70 -18.81
N PRO A 55 18.65 20.73 -20.08
CA PRO A 55 19.45 21.83 -20.62
C PRO A 55 18.71 23.16 -20.45
N VAL A 56 19.43 24.25 -20.18
CA VAL A 56 18.86 25.61 -20.01
C VAL A 56 18.04 26.08 -21.22
N SER A 57 18.20 25.45 -22.38
CA SER A 57 17.47 25.70 -23.62
C SER A 57 16.33 24.71 -23.91
N ASP A 58 16.05 23.76 -23.03
CA ASP A 58 14.96 22.79 -23.17
C ASP A 58 13.67 23.35 -22.53
N PRO A 59 12.54 23.46 -23.27
CA PRO A 59 11.26 23.89 -22.70
C PRO A 59 10.75 22.98 -21.56
N SER A 60 11.32 21.80 -21.35
CA SER A 60 11.08 20.97 -20.16
C SER A 60 11.68 21.56 -18.86
N ALA A 61 12.62 22.49 -18.95
CA ALA A 61 13.14 23.25 -17.81
C ALA A 61 12.12 24.26 -17.24
N ASP A 62 11.11 24.63 -18.04
CA ASP A 62 10.02 25.53 -17.64
C ASP A 62 8.83 24.79 -17.00
N VAL A 63 8.96 23.49 -16.71
CA VAL A 63 7.90 22.72 -16.07
C VAL A 63 7.61 23.34 -14.69
N PRO A 64 6.41 23.89 -14.48
CA PRO A 64 6.14 24.63 -13.27
C PRO A 64 6.11 23.67 -12.07
N PRO A 65 6.55 24.09 -10.86
CA PRO A 65 6.67 23.21 -9.70
C PRO A 65 5.37 22.45 -9.34
N PHE A 66 4.20 23.02 -9.66
CA PHE A 66 2.92 22.35 -9.44
C PHE A 66 2.73 21.10 -10.32
N ALA A 67 3.35 21.05 -11.51
CA ALA A 67 3.28 19.90 -12.40
C ALA A 67 4.09 18.70 -11.87
N ILE A 68 5.20 18.97 -11.16
CA ILE A 68 5.98 17.95 -10.43
C ILE A 68 5.14 17.39 -9.29
N LEU A 69 4.49 18.25 -8.50
CA LEU A 69 3.60 17.80 -7.43
C LEU A 69 2.41 17.00 -7.98
N ALA A 70 1.84 17.41 -9.12
CA ALA A 70 0.74 16.71 -9.76
C ALA A 70 1.17 15.33 -10.29
N SER A 71 2.35 15.21 -10.92
CA SER A 71 2.86 13.93 -11.40
C SER A 71 3.22 12.99 -10.25
N MET A 72 3.76 13.51 -9.16
CA MET A 72 4.02 12.76 -7.92
C MET A 72 2.73 12.28 -7.25
N LEU A 73 1.71 13.13 -7.17
CA LEU A 73 0.39 12.76 -6.66
C LEU A 73 -0.25 11.68 -7.54
N PHE A 74 -0.17 11.83 -8.86
CA PHE A 74 -0.67 10.84 -9.80
C PHE A 74 0.06 9.50 -9.62
N ALA A 75 1.39 9.51 -9.54
CA ALA A 75 2.19 8.32 -9.28
C ALA A 75 1.85 7.66 -7.94
N CYS A 76 1.66 8.46 -6.88
CA CYS A 76 1.24 7.98 -5.57
C CYS A 76 -0.13 7.29 -5.63
N VAL A 77 -1.12 7.92 -6.26
CA VAL A 77 -2.48 7.36 -6.40
C VAL A 77 -2.45 6.10 -7.26
N ALA A 78 -1.75 6.14 -8.40
CA ALA A 78 -1.60 4.98 -9.28
C ALA A 78 -0.95 3.80 -8.55
N PHE A 79 0.12 4.05 -7.80
CA PHE A 79 0.81 3.01 -7.03
C PHE A 79 -0.06 2.46 -5.89
N HIS A 80 -0.79 3.33 -5.19
CA HIS A 80 -1.74 2.91 -4.16
C HIS A 80 -2.80 1.97 -4.72
N VAL A 81 -3.40 2.34 -5.85
CA VAL A 81 -4.49 1.58 -6.49
C VAL A 81 -4.00 0.29 -7.14
N LEU A 82 -2.89 0.34 -7.88
CA LEU A 82 -2.41 -0.80 -8.69
C LEU A 82 -1.58 -1.81 -7.91
N VAL A 83 -0.86 -1.37 -6.87
CA VAL A 83 0.09 -2.22 -6.15
C VAL A 83 -0.38 -2.47 -4.73
N GLN A 84 -0.72 -1.41 -3.99
CA GLN A 84 -0.94 -1.50 -2.55
C GLN A 84 -2.28 -2.13 -2.19
N ILE A 85 -3.36 -1.80 -2.90
CA ILE A 85 -4.68 -2.43 -2.69
C ILE A 85 -4.64 -3.94 -3.02
N PRO A 86 -4.16 -4.38 -4.19
CA PRO A 86 -4.14 -5.81 -4.53
C PRO A 86 -3.21 -6.62 -3.62
N SER A 87 -2.01 -6.10 -3.32
CA SER A 87 -1.07 -6.79 -2.41
C SER A 87 -1.60 -6.86 -0.98
N GLY A 88 -2.23 -5.79 -0.49
CA GLY A 88 -2.87 -5.75 0.83
C GLY A 88 -4.00 -6.78 0.94
N LEU A 89 -4.87 -6.86 -0.09
CA LEU A 89 -5.96 -7.83 -0.15
C LEU A 89 -5.43 -9.27 -0.19
N LEU A 90 -4.50 -9.58 -1.11
CA LEU A 90 -3.89 -10.92 -1.21
C LEU A 90 -3.16 -11.32 0.07
N GLY A 91 -2.42 -10.39 0.67
CA GLY A 91 -1.71 -10.58 1.93
C GLY A 91 -2.65 -10.92 3.08
N THR A 92 -3.80 -10.23 3.18
CA THR A 92 -4.83 -10.61 4.16
C THR A 92 -5.52 -11.92 3.85
N TRP A 93 -5.78 -12.23 2.58
CA TRP A 93 -6.37 -13.50 2.20
C TRP A 93 -5.47 -14.68 2.58
N LEU A 94 -4.17 -14.59 2.27
CA LEU A 94 -3.15 -15.58 2.67
C LEU A 94 -2.94 -15.60 4.19
N GLY A 95 -2.97 -14.44 4.84
CA GLY A 95 -2.82 -14.30 6.29
C GLY A 95 -4.00 -14.80 7.12
N ARG A 96 -5.16 -15.13 6.53
CA ARG A 96 -6.29 -15.71 7.26
C ARG A 96 -6.02 -17.14 7.75
N ASN A 97 -5.14 -17.88 7.07
CA ASN A 97 -4.82 -19.28 7.38
C ASN A 97 -3.38 -19.47 7.91
N HIS A 98 -2.59 -18.40 7.99
CA HIS A 98 -1.17 -18.45 8.33
C HIS A 98 -0.77 -17.33 9.29
N SER A 99 0.45 -17.36 9.82
CA SER A 99 0.95 -16.32 10.72
C SER A 99 0.96 -14.95 10.03
N GLY A 100 0.78 -13.88 10.81
CA GLY A 100 0.79 -12.50 10.28
C GLY A 100 2.13 -12.09 9.63
N LEU A 101 3.21 -12.84 9.86
CA LEU A 101 4.48 -12.69 9.15
C LEU A 101 4.40 -13.23 7.72
N ILE A 102 3.81 -14.41 7.52
CA ILE A 102 3.63 -15.02 6.20
C ILE A 102 2.73 -14.15 5.32
N GLY A 103 1.64 -13.62 5.88
CA GLY A 103 0.75 -12.69 5.16
C GLY A 103 1.41 -11.36 4.78
N TYR A 104 2.38 -10.89 5.57
CA TYR A 104 3.15 -9.69 5.23
C TYR A 104 4.21 -9.96 4.17
N ALA A 105 4.96 -11.06 4.30
CA ALA A 105 5.97 -11.46 3.33
C ALA A 105 5.36 -11.74 1.96
N SER A 106 4.21 -12.42 1.91
CA SER A 106 3.50 -12.65 0.64
C SER A 106 3.01 -11.35 0.01
N ALA A 107 2.51 -10.40 0.81
CA ALA A 107 2.11 -9.09 0.33
C ALA A 107 3.29 -8.31 -0.27
N LEU A 108 4.48 -8.40 0.34
CA LEU A 108 5.70 -7.79 -0.20
C LEU A 108 6.12 -8.41 -1.54
N VAL A 109 6.08 -9.74 -1.67
CA VAL A 109 6.40 -10.41 -2.93
C VAL A 109 5.44 -9.96 -4.05
N VAL A 110 4.13 -9.94 -3.76
CA VAL A 110 3.11 -9.49 -4.71
C VAL A 110 3.31 -8.02 -5.07
N ALA A 111 3.60 -7.16 -4.09
CA ALA A 111 3.90 -5.75 -4.33
C ALA A 111 5.15 -5.57 -5.22
N GLY A 112 6.20 -6.35 -4.99
CA GLY A 112 7.42 -6.33 -5.81
C GLY A 112 7.17 -6.71 -7.27
N VAL A 113 6.39 -7.78 -7.49
CA VAL A 113 6.02 -8.23 -8.85
C VAL A 113 5.15 -7.19 -9.56
N LEU A 114 4.13 -6.66 -8.89
CA LEU A 114 3.26 -5.64 -9.46
C LEU A 114 4.01 -4.34 -9.77
N THR A 115 4.93 -3.92 -8.89
CA THR A 115 5.77 -2.73 -9.11
C THR A 115 6.66 -2.90 -10.34
N ALA A 116 7.29 -4.07 -10.50
CA ALA A 116 8.10 -4.39 -11.67
C ALA A 116 7.26 -4.41 -12.96
N LEU A 117 6.06 -4.98 -12.90
CA LEU A 117 5.11 -4.97 -14.02
C LEU A 117 4.67 -3.57 -14.41
N VAL A 118 4.35 -2.70 -13.45
CA VAL A 118 3.96 -1.31 -13.72
C VAL A 118 5.12 -0.55 -14.37
N LEU A 119 6.34 -0.68 -13.84
CA LEU A 119 7.52 -0.04 -14.43
C LEU A 119 7.78 -0.50 -15.87
N ARG A 120 7.73 -1.80 -16.10
CA ARG A 120 8.00 -2.38 -17.41
C ARG A 120 6.92 -2.08 -18.44
N VAL A 121 5.64 -2.16 -18.05
CA VAL A 121 4.51 -2.06 -19.00
C VAL A 121 4.01 -0.63 -19.16
N ALA A 122 3.86 0.11 -18.07
CA ALA A 122 3.31 1.47 -18.15
C ALA A 122 4.40 2.51 -18.43
N LEU A 123 5.58 2.32 -17.85
CA LEU A 123 6.68 3.29 -17.90
C LEU A 123 7.82 2.86 -18.83
N HIS A 124 7.77 1.66 -19.43
CA HIS A 124 8.81 1.10 -20.29
C HIS A 124 10.22 1.21 -19.68
N SER A 125 10.30 1.10 -18.35
CA SER A 125 11.51 1.30 -17.57
C SER A 125 11.93 0.00 -16.90
N GLU A 126 13.23 -0.31 -16.98
CA GLU A 126 13.88 -1.40 -16.24
C GLU A 126 14.79 -0.85 -15.13
N ASP A 127 14.60 0.41 -14.72
CA ASP A 127 15.42 1.05 -13.69
C ASP A 127 15.17 0.42 -12.30
N VAL A 128 16.19 -0.32 -11.84
CA VAL A 128 16.20 -1.01 -10.55
C VAL A 128 16.20 -0.02 -9.38
N SER A 129 16.77 1.18 -9.55
CA SER A 129 16.81 2.20 -8.50
C SER A 129 15.42 2.78 -8.25
N LEU A 130 14.69 3.05 -9.34
CA LEU A 130 13.29 3.47 -9.29
C LEU A 130 12.40 2.38 -8.70
N TRP A 131 12.60 1.12 -9.08
CA TRP A 131 11.90 -0.02 -8.48
C TRP A 131 12.17 -0.13 -6.96
N ALA A 132 13.42 0.02 -6.54
CA ALA A 132 13.82 -0.08 -5.14
C ALA A 132 13.23 1.06 -4.29
N ASP A 133 13.23 2.30 -4.79
CA ASP A 133 12.61 3.45 -4.12
C ASP A 133 11.10 3.25 -3.93
N LEU A 134 10.40 2.80 -4.98
CA LEU A 134 8.97 2.48 -4.91
C LEU A 134 8.69 1.31 -3.94
N MET A 135 9.54 0.29 -3.94
CA MET A 135 9.43 -0.83 -3.00
C MET A 135 9.70 -0.43 -1.56
N ALA A 136 10.65 0.46 -1.29
CA ALA A 136 10.90 0.97 0.05
C ALA A 136 9.66 1.73 0.58
N ARG A 137 9.11 2.63 -0.24
CA ARG A 137 7.89 3.40 0.09
C ARG A 137 6.68 2.51 0.31
N GLY A 138 6.45 1.57 -0.61
CA GLY A 138 5.38 0.57 -0.52
C GLY A 138 5.52 -0.32 0.72
N SER A 139 6.73 -0.77 1.05
CA SER A 139 7.02 -1.64 2.19
C SER A 139 6.70 -0.97 3.52
N VAL A 140 6.98 0.33 3.66
CA VAL A 140 6.62 1.13 4.85
C VAL A 140 5.11 1.24 4.99
N GLY A 141 4.39 1.52 3.90
CA GLY A 141 2.92 1.54 3.89
C GLY A 141 2.31 0.19 4.27
N LEU A 142 2.85 -0.91 3.72
CA LEU A 142 2.44 -2.28 4.04
C LEU A 142 2.81 -2.67 5.48
N ALA A 143 3.93 -2.20 6.03
CA ALA A 143 4.31 -2.43 7.42
C ALA A 143 3.33 -1.74 8.38
N GLY A 144 2.93 -0.50 8.08
CA GLY A 144 1.87 0.20 8.80
C GLY A 144 0.55 -0.56 8.78
N TYR A 145 0.14 -1.06 7.61
CA TYR A 145 -1.02 -1.93 7.45
C TYR A 145 -0.91 -3.21 8.31
N ALA A 146 0.23 -3.91 8.24
CA ALA A 146 0.49 -5.13 8.98
C ALA A 146 0.52 -4.91 10.50
N TRP A 147 1.00 -3.75 10.97
CA TRP A 147 0.97 -3.42 12.40
C TRP A 147 -0.46 -3.22 12.89
N VAL A 148 -1.25 -2.40 12.19
CA VAL A 148 -2.65 -2.16 12.56
C VAL A 148 -3.48 -3.45 12.51
N SER A 149 -3.23 -4.31 11.54
CA SER A 149 -3.90 -5.61 11.45
C SER A 149 -3.46 -6.58 12.55
N ARG A 150 -2.18 -6.61 12.94
CA ARG A 150 -1.66 -7.45 14.05
C ARG A 150 -2.15 -7.02 15.43
N ARG A 151 -2.32 -5.71 15.69
CA ARG A 151 -2.92 -5.24 16.96
C ARG A 151 -4.34 -5.81 17.19
N ARG A 152 -5.04 -6.22 16.12
CA ARG A 152 -6.36 -6.87 16.21
C ARG A 152 -6.32 -8.30 16.76
N VAL A 153 -5.27 -9.07 16.47
CA VAL A 153 -5.15 -10.47 16.91
C VAL A 153 -4.82 -10.56 18.40
N ARG A 154 -4.18 -9.54 18.98
CA ARG A 154 -3.85 -9.52 20.42
C ARG A 154 -4.96 -8.94 21.31
N ALA A 155 -5.97 -8.30 20.73
CA ALA A 155 -7.06 -7.63 21.47
C ALA A 155 -8.41 -8.36 21.37
N ALA A 156 -8.46 -9.49 20.66
CA ALA A 156 -9.59 -10.42 20.56
C ALA A 156 -9.24 -11.70 21.31
#